data_AF-A0AAN8WPA8-F1
#
_entry.id   AF-A0AAN8WPA8-F1
#
_cell.length_a   1.000
_cell.length_b   1.000
_cell.length_c   1.000
_cell.angle_alpha   90.00
_cell.angle_beta   90.00
_cell.angle_gamma   90.00
#
_symmetry.space_group_name_H-M   'P 1'
#
loop_
_entity.id
_entity.type
_entity.pdbx_description
1 polymer ?
#
loop_
_entity_poly.entity_id
_entity_poly.type
_entity_poly.pdbx_seq_one_letter_code
_entity_poly.pdbx_strand_id
1 'polypeptide(L)' 'MITKSMRYHYSTEGTVDMNALRWFGHVERMDDERLLKKVMNARVDGRNARGRPSFGWMDGVRRALNDRRMD' A
#
# COMPACT_ATOMS: atom_id res chain seq x y z
N MET A 1 9.58 -4.71 40.68
CA MET A 1 8.39 -4.51 39.84
C MET A 1 8.74 -3.50 38.76
N ILE A 2 9.08 -3.93 37.54
CA ILE A 2 9.29 -3.03 36.39
C ILE A 2 8.67 -3.70 35.16
N THR A 3 7.78 -2.97 34.52
CA THR A 3 6.94 -3.27 33.36
C THR A 3 7.72 -3.81 32.16
N LYS A 4 7.56 -5.10 31.84
CA LYS A 4 8.03 -5.65 30.57
C LYS A 4 6.87 -5.65 29.58
N SER A 5 6.82 -4.54 28.83
CA SER A 5 6.43 -4.44 27.42
C SER A 5 5.38 -5.46 26.94
N MET A 6 4.13 -5.00 26.86
CA MET A 6 3.06 -5.60 26.06
C MET A 6 3.52 -5.64 24.60
N ARG A 7 4.13 -6.76 24.19
CA ARG A 7 4.55 -6.98 22.81
C ARG A 7 3.28 -7.26 21.99
N TYR A 8 2.73 -6.22 21.36
CA TYR A 8 1.65 -6.40 20.39
C TYR A 8 2.16 -7.35 19.29
N HIS A 9 1.58 -8.55 19.24
CA HIS A 9 1.70 -9.41 18.07
C HIS A 9 0.85 -8.80 16.96
N TYR A 10 1.42 -7.84 16.22
CA TYR A 10 0.85 -7.47 14.94
C TYR A 10 0.83 -8.72 14.07
N SER A 11 -0.31 -9.03 13.44
CA SER A 11 -0.32 -10.01 12.37
C SER A 11 0.67 -9.55 11.29
N THR A 12 1.35 -10.50 10.64
CA THR A 12 2.27 -10.19 9.54
C THR A 12 1.58 -9.34 8.47
N GLU A 13 0.32 -9.64 8.19
CA GLU A 13 -0.55 -8.90 7.26
C GLU A 13 -0.72 -7.42 7.67
N GLY A 14 -1.04 -7.15 8.94
CA GLY A 14 -1.19 -5.78 9.44
C GLY A 14 0.09 -4.96 9.32
N THR A 15 1.25 -5.59 9.47
CA THR A 15 2.56 -4.93 9.32
C THR A 15 2.87 -4.62 7.86
N VAL A 16 2.59 -5.56 6.95
CA VAL A 16 2.79 -5.38 5.50
C VAL A 16 1.91 -4.27 4.95
N ASP A 17 0.64 -4.23 5.34
CA ASP A 17 -0.29 -3.17 4.96
C ASP A 17 0.19 -1.79 5.42
N MET A 18 0.64 -1.67 6.68
CA MET A 18 1.14 -0.39 7.18
C MET A 18 2.36 0.10 6.39
N ASN A 19 3.25 -0.80 5.99
CA ASN A 19 4.40 -0.44 5.17
C ASN A 19 3.98 -0.01 3.76
N ALA A 20 3.00 -0.68 3.17
CA ALA A 20 2.41 -0.28 1.89
C ALA A 20 1.77 1.12 1.99
N LEU A 21 1.00 1.39 3.05
CA LEU A 21 0.36 2.69 3.29
C LEU A 21 1.38 3.80 3.58
N ARG A 22 2.45 3.52 4.32
CA ARG A 22 3.54 4.48 4.57
C ARG A 22 4.22 4.89 3.27
N TRP A 23 4.55 3.92 2.42
CA TRP A 23 5.18 4.19 1.14
C TRP A 23 4.21 4.88 0.17
N PHE A 24 2.95 4.44 0.11
CA PHE A 24 1.90 5.11 -0.66
C PHE A 24 1.78 6.58 -0.26
N GLY A 25 1.61 6.86 1.04
CA GLY A 25 1.55 8.23 1.53
C GLY A 25 2.83 9.03 1.25
N HIS A 26 3.99 8.39 1.27
CA HIS A 26 5.25 9.04 0.91
C HIS A 26 5.26 9.46 -0.57
N VAL A 27 4.85 8.57 -1.48
CA VAL A 27 4.68 8.89 -2.90
C VAL A 27 3.63 9.98 -3.08
N GLU A 28 2.51 9.91 -2.36
CA GLU A 28 1.44 10.90 -2.47
C GLU A 28 1.88 12.32 -2.12
N ARG A 29 2.82 12.48 -1.16
CA ARG A 29 3.43 13.76 -0.77
C ARG A 29 4.61 14.19 -1.64
N MET A 30 5.08 13.35 -2.56
CA MET A 30 6.14 13.74 -3.49
C MET A 30 5.61 14.75 -4.50
N ASP A 31 6.52 15.56 -5.02
CA ASP A 31 6.27 16.43 -6.17
C ASP A 31 5.78 15.65 -7.41
N ASP A 32 4.79 16.21 -8.10
CA ASP A 32 4.11 15.56 -9.23
C ASP A 32 5.00 15.37 -10.46
N GLU A 33 6.08 16.15 -10.60
CA GLU A 33 7.00 15.98 -11.72
C GLU A 33 7.88 14.73 -11.58
N ARG A 34 7.96 14.16 -10.37
CA ARG A 34 8.75 12.95 -10.13
C ARG A 34 8.17 11.76 -10.87
N LEU A 35 9.07 11.02 -11.54
CA LEU A 35 8.74 9.83 -12.30
C LEU A 35 7.92 8.80 -11.48
N LEU A 36 8.27 8.59 -10.22
CA LEU A 36 7.56 7.66 -9.34
C LEU A 36 6.07 8.02 -9.17
N LYS A 37 5.75 9.30 -8.92
CA LYS A 37 4.38 9.80 -8.78
C LYS A 37 3.63 9.68 -10.11
N LYS A 38 4.28 10.04 -11.23
CA LYS A 38 3.73 9.89 -12.58
C LYS A 38 3.42 8.43 -12.93
N VAL A 39 4.34 7.50 -12.66
CA VAL A 39 4.14 6.07 -12.93
C VAL A 39 3.06 5.48 -12.03
N MET A 40 3.01 5.88 -10.76
CA MET A 40 1.96 5.43 -9.84
C MET A 40 0.56 5.82 -10.32
N ASN A 41 0.43 7.04 -10.83
CA ASN A 41 -0.85 7.60 -11.30
C ASN A 41 -1.14 7.27 -12.77
N ALA A 42 -0.21 6.63 -13.48
CA ALA A 42 -0.38 6.31 -14.88
C ALA A 42 -1.52 5.30 -15.06
N ARG A 43 -2.49 5.66 -15.89
CA ARG A 43 -3.50 4.72 -16.39
C ARG A 43 -2.94 4.00 -17.60
N VAL A 44 -2.75 2.69 -17.49
CA VAL A 44 -2.35 1.84 -18.60
C VAL A 44 -3.58 1.15 -19.15
N ASP A 45 -3.97 1.50 -20.37
CA ASP A 45 -5.06 0.83 -21.06
C ASP A 45 -4.57 -0.46 -21.75
N GLY A 46 -5.43 -1.47 -21.82
CA GLY A 46 -5.13 -2.77 -22.42
C GLY A 46 -5.75 -3.92 -21.65
N ARG A 47 -5.63 -5.13 -22.20
CA ARG A 47 -6.01 -6.37 -21.50
C ARG A 47 -4.78 -6.95 -20.80
N ASN A 48 -4.98 -7.42 -19.57
CA ASN A 48 -3.95 -8.20 -18.88
C ASN A 48 -3.57 -9.43 -19.70
N ALA A 49 -2.27 -9.69 -19.82
CA ALA A 49 -1.77 -10.90 -20.44
C ALA A 49 -2.33 -12.14 -19.72
N ARG A 50 -2.57 -13.22 -20.47
CA ARG A 50 -3.04 -14.48 -19.90
C ARG A 50 -2.04 -14.94 -18.83
N GLY A 51 -2.57 -15.34 -17.67
CA GLY A 51 -1.77 -15.81 -16.52
C GLY A 51 -1.23 -14.69 -15.62
N ARG A 52 -1.32 -13.40 -16.01
CA ARG A 52 -0.97 -12.30 -15.11
C ARG A 52 -2.03 -12.20 -13.99
N PRO A 53 -1.62 -12.13 -12.71
CA PRO A 53 -2.56 -11.88 -11.62
C PRO A 53 -3.36 -10.60 -11.89
N SER A 54 -4.68 -10.68 -11.70
CA SER A 54 -5.56 -9.51 -11.78
C SER A 54 -5.34 -8.55 -10.60
N PHE A 55 -4.88 -9.07 -9.47
CA PHE A 55 -4.60 -8.31 -8.26
C PHE A 55 -3.20 -7.68 -8.34
N GLY A 56 -3.17 -6.34 -8.37
CA GLY A 56 -1.94 -5.54 -8.36
C GLY A 56 -1.67 -4.87 -7.02
N TRP A 57 -0.51 -4.20 -6.93
CA TRP A 57 -0.08 -3.51 -5.71
C TRP A 57 -1.09 -2.45 -5.24
N MET A 58 -1.62 -1.65 -6.18
CA MET A 58 -2.63 -0.63 -5.86
C MET A 58 -3.94 -1.23 -5.33
N ASP A 59 -4.28 -2.46 -5.69
CA ASP A 59 -5.47 -3.13 -5.15
C ASP A 59 -5.25 -3.50 -3.67
N GLY A 60 -4.04 -3.90 -3.32
CA GLY A 60 -3.62 -4.08 -1.92
C GLY A 60 -3.68 -2.79 -1.12
N VAL A 61 -3.21 -1.67 -1.69
CA VAL A 61 -3.32 -0.36 -1.04
C VAL A 61 -4.77 0.04 -0.81
N ARG A 62 -5.63 -0.07 -1.85
CA ARG A 62 -7.07 0.25 -1.73
C ARG A 62 -7.75 -0.61 -0.68
N ARG A 63 -7.46 -1.91 -0.68
CA ARG A 63 -7.97 -2.82 0.35
C ARG A 63 -7.50 -2.38 1.75
N ALA A 64 -6.22 -2.08 1.92
CA ALA A 64 -5.67 -1.65 3.20
C ALA A 64 -6.25 -0.31 3.70
N LEU A 65 -6.59 0.62 2.80
CA LEU A 65 -7.29 1.87 3.13
C LEU A 65 -8.73 1.59 3.56
N ASN A 66 -9.48 0.82 2.78
CA ASN A 66 -10.88 0.47 3.06
C ASN A 66 -11.02 -0.30 4.37
N ASP A 67 -10.16 -1.32 4.61
CA ASP A 67 -10.16 -2.13 5.82
C ASP A 67 -9.91 -1.27 7.08
N ARG A 68 -9.28 -0.10 6.91
CA ARG A 68 -8.97 0.87 7.98
C ARG A 68 -9.90 2.08 8.01
N ARG A 69 -10.86 2.20 7.08
CA ARG A 69 -11.76 3.35 6.90
C ARG A 69 -11.01 4.68 6.70
N MET A 70 -10.03 4.66 5.80
CA MET A 70 -9.15 5.78 5.48
C MET A 70 -9.33 6.28 4.03
N ASP A 71 -10.37 5.80 3.34
CA ASP A 71 -10.72 6.10 1.95
C ASP A 71 -11.58 7.36 1.78
#